data_AF-A0A3N2PDP2-F1
#
_entry.id   AF-A0A3N2PDP2-F1
#
_cell.length_a   1.000
_cell.length_b   1.000
_cell.length_c   1.000
_cell.angle_alpha   90.00
_cell.angle_beta   90.00
_cell.angle_gamma   90.00
#
_symmetry.space_group_name_H-M   'P 1'
#
loop_
_entity.id
_entity.type
_entity.pdbx_description
1 polymer ?
#
loop_
_entity_poly.entity_id
_entity_poly.type
_entity_poly.pdbx_seq_one_letter_code
_entity_poly.pdbx_strand_id
1 'polypeptide(L)'
;MEEFAASLEAEVKKNYVPHMRELQDEMVADRPEVASDFTELYSFMQAHRDVQQVASDSIWGVGDGTGRIANAAKIVSQNYANSDAFSYARVTEVERALDQTGVAPPTNGETQGPPKSGSEPTTPTGTTNNSGVS
;
A
#
# COMPACT_ATOMS: atom_id res chain seq x y z
N MET A 1 -4.21 1.45 6.41
CA MET A 1 -4.65 0.99 5.07
C MET A 1 -6.15 1.16 4.86
N GLU A 2 -6.99 0.87 5.86
CA GLU A 2 -8.45 1.03 5.79
C GLU A 2 -8.88 2.46 5.44
N GLU A 3 -8.27 3.46 6.07
CA GLU A 3 -8.58 4.88 5.83
C GLU A 3 -8.24 5.32 4.39
N PHE A 4 -7.15 4.80 3.82
CA PHE A 4 -6.78 5.03 2.42
C PHE A 4 -7.80 4.38 1.46
N ALA A 5 -8.19 3.13 1.71
CA ALA A 5 -9.19 2.45 0.88
C ALA A 5 -10.55 3.17 0.94
N ALA A 6 -10.97 3.59 2.12
CA ALA A 6 -12.19 4.37 2.32
C ALA A 6 -12.12 5.74 1.64
N SER A 7 -10.98 6.44 1.75
CA SER A 7 -10.76 7.72 1.08
C SER A 7 -10.78 7.59 -0.45
N LEU A 8 -10.13 6.58 -1.00
CA LEU A 8 -10.12 6.32 -2.46
C LEU A 8 -11.52 5.97 -2.98
N GLU A 9 -12.26 5.10 -2.26
CA GLU A 9 -13.63 4.75 -2.62
C GLU A 9 -14.57 5.97 -2.56
N ALA A 10 -14.43 6.80 -1.53
CA ALA A 10 -15.21 8.02 -1.36
C ALA A 10 -14.90 9.05 -2.46
N GLU A 11 -13.63 9.22 -2.83
CA GLU A 11 -13.19 10.14 -3.88
C GLU A 11 -13.77 9.72 -5.24
N VAL A 12 -13.71 8.44 -5.59
CA VAL A 12 -14.30 7.91 -6.83
C VAL A 12 -15.81 8.12 -6.86
N LYS A 13 -16.52 7.77 -5.78
CA LYS A 13 -17.97 7.93 -5.70
C LYS A 13 -18.42 9.38 -5.75
N LYS A 14 -17.66 10.29 -5.14
CA LYS A 14 -18.02 11.70 -5.03
C LYS A 14 -17.68 12.50 -6.28
N ASN A 15 -16.50 12.30 -6.85
CA ASN A 15 -15.96 13.18 -7.89
C ASN A 15 -15.95 12.53 -9.27
N TYR A 16 -15.91 11.21 -9.37
CA TYR A 16 -15.74 10.54 -10.66
C TYR A 16 -17.06 9.97 -11.20
N VAL A 17 -17.81 9.24 -10.37
CA VAL A 17 -19.09 8.61 -10.76
C VAL A 17 -20.16 9.61 -11.25
N PRO A 18 -20.35 10.79 -10.64
CA PRO A 18 -21.43 11.70 -11.05
C PRO A 18 -21.22 12.29 -12.45
N HIS A 19 -19.97 12.57 -12.81
CA HIS A 19 -19.62 13.24 -14.07
C HIS A 19 -19.41 12.27 -15.23
N MET A 20 -19.23 10.98 -14.94
CA MET A 20 -19.07 9.93 -15.96
C MET A 20 -20.22 9.97 -16.99
N ARG A 21 -21.48 9.96 -16.53
CA ARG A 21 -22.63 9.82 -17.43
C ARG A 21 -22.77 11.01 -18.37
N GLU A 22 -22.58 12.23 -17.86
CA GLU A 22 -22.58 13.44 -18.70
C GLU A 22 -21.45 13.38 -19.74
N LEU A 23 -20.25 12.94 -19.32
CA LEU A 23 -19.14 12.77 -20.24
C LEU A 23 -19.40 11.69 -21.31
N GLN A 24 -20.12 10.60 -20.99
CA GLN A 24 -20.54 9.60 -21.98
C GLN A 24 -21.42 10.21 -23.03
N ASP A 25 -22.48 10.87 -22.57
CA ASP A 25 -23.52 11.37 -23.45
C ASP A 25 -22.93 12.43 -24.40
N GLU A 26 -21.96 13.24 -23.95
CA GLU A 26 -21.23 14.19 -24.79
C GLU A 26 -20.24 13.52 -25.76
N MET A 27 -19.48 12.51 -25.33
CA MET A 27 -18.50 11.85 -26.19
C MET A 27 -19.14 10.98 -27.28
N VAL A 28 -20.32 10.43 -27.01
CA VAL A 28 -21.07 9.55 -27.93
C VAL A 28 -22.17 10.31 -28.69
N ALA A 29 -22.30 11.62 -28.46
CA ALA A 29 -23.29 12.45 -29.13
C ALA A 29 -23.21 12.29 -30.65
N ASP A 30 -24.36 12.02 -31.26
CA ASP A 30 -24.48 11.74 -32.69
C ASP A 30 -23.99 12.95 -33.49
N ARG A 31 -23.03 12.71 -34.39
CA ARG A 31 -22.38 13.76 -35.18
C ARG A 31 -22.73 13.59 -36.65
N PRO A 32 -23.06 14.70 -37.34
CA PRO A 32 -23.48 14.65 -38.73
C PRO A 32 -22.46 13.91 -39.58
N GLU A 33 -22.97 12.97 -40.39
CA GLU A 33 -22.17 12.27 -41.36
C GLU A 33 -21.77 13.24 -42.47
N VAL A 34 -20.46 13.35 -42.73
CA VAL A 34 -19.95 14.30 -43.71
C VAL A 34 -19.91 13.62 -45.07
N ALA A 35 -20.37 14.33 -46.10
CA ALA A 35 -20.32 13.86 -47.48
C ALA A 35 -18.89 13.46 -47.87
N SER A 36 -18.74 12.29 -48.49
CA SER A 36 -17.46 11.71 -48.92
C SER A 36 -16.75 12.53 -50.00
N ASP A 37 -17.46 13.48 -50.62
CA ASP A 37 -16.94 14.35 -51.68
C ASP A 37 -15.77 15.22 -51.22
N PHE A 38 -15.65 15.46 -49.91
CA PHE A 38 -14.53 16.15 -49.28
C PHE A 38 -13.64 15.16 -48.53
N THR A 39 -12.70 14.53 -49.24
CA THR A 39 -11.89 13.42 -48.69
C THR A 39 -11.07 13.81 -47.46
N GLU A 40 -10.50 15.02 -47.44
CA GLU A 40 -9.72 15.53 -46.31
C GLU A 40 -10.60 15.79 -45.08
N LEU A 41 -11.81 16.31 -45.28
CA LEU A 41 -12.76 16.54 -44.19
C LEU A 41 -13.33 15.21 -43.67
N TYR A 42 -13.61 14.28 -44.57
CA TYR A 42 -14.07 12.94 -44.22
C TYR A 42 -13.03 12.18 -43.40
N SER A 43 -11.77 12.14 -43.86
CA SER A 43 -10.68 11.48 -43.14
C SER A 43 -10.37 12.14 -41.80
N PHE A 44 -10.42 13.47 -41.72
CA PHE A 44 -10.32 14.19 -40.44
C PHE A 44 -11.43 13.79 -39.47
N MET A 45 -12.68 13.75 -39.94
CA MET A 45 -13.83 13.39 -39.10
C MET A 45 -13.78 11.93 -38.65
N GLN A 46 -13.27 11.04 -39.49
CA GLN A 46 -13.03 9.65 -39.13
C GLN A 46 -11.95 9.53 -38.04
N ALA A 47 -10.77 10.13 -38.25
CA ALA A 47 -9.70 10.13 -37.26
C ALA A 47 -10.14 10.77 -35.93
N HIS A 48 -10.96 11.82 -36.00
CA HIS A 48 -11.53 12.48 -34.83
C HIS A 48 -12.48 11.53 -34.05
N ARG A 49 -13.33 10.78 -34.75
CA ARG A 49 -14.19 9.75 -34.13
C ARG A 49 -13.36 8.66 -33.45
N ASP A 50 -12.31 8.17 -34.12
CA ASP A 50 -11.45 7.13 -33.58
C ASP A 50 -10.76 7.59 -32.28
N VAL A 51 -10.21 8.80 -32.27
CA VAL A 51 -9.58 9.38 -31.07
C VAL A 51 -10.60 9.57 -29.95
N GLN A 52 -11.81 10.03 -30.26
CA GLN A 52 -12.85 10.18 -29.24
C GLN A 52 -13.26 8.83 -28.64
N GLN A 53 -13.38 7.78 -29.46
CA GLN A 53 -13.68 6.44 -28.96
C GLN A 53 -12.57 5.93 -28.02
N VAL A 54 -11.31 6.03 -28.44
CA VAL A 54 -10.15 5.61 -27.63
C VAL A 54 -10.07 6.40 -26.32
N ALA A 55 -10.33 7.70 -26.35
CA ALA A 55 -10.35 8.55 -25.16
C ALA A 55 -11.49 8.14 -24.22
N SER A 56 -12.67 7.87 -24.77
CA SER A 56 -13.82 7.39 -23.99
C SER A 56 -13.46 6.07 -23.30
N ASP A 57 -13.01 5.07 -24.06
CA ASP A 57 -12.62 3.74 -23.53
C ASP A 57 -11.56 3.84 -22.43
N SER A 58 -10.59 4.75 -22.60
CA SER A 58 -9.56 5.00 -21.59
C SER A 58 -10.14 5.58 -20.30
N ILE A 59 -11.04 6.57 -20.41
CA ILE A 59 -11.73 7.15 -19.26
C ILE A 59 -12.52 6.06 -18.54
N TRP A 60 -13.31 5.24 -19.25
CA TRP A 60 -14.04 4.09 -18.69
C TRP A 60 -13.13 3.11 -17.95
N GLY A 61 -11.99 2.77 -18.55
CA GLY A 61 -11.01 1.87 -17.97
C GLY A 61 -10.40 2.40 -16.66
N VAL A 62 -10.17 3.71 -16.55
CA VAL A 62 -9.68 4.33 -15.31
C VAL A 62 -10.74 4.23 -14.20
N GLY A 63 -12.01 4.47 -14.52
CA GLY A 63 -13.11 4.37 -13.56
C GLY A 63 -13.28 2.98 -12.98
N ASP A 64 -13.39 1.97 -13.85
CA ASP A 64 -13.53 0.57 -13.43
C ASP A 64 -12.26 0.07 -12.72
N GLY A 65 -11.08 0.39 -13.26
CA GLY A 65 -9.80 0.04 -12.66
C GLY A 65 -9.62 0.60 -11.25
N THR A 66 -9.97 1.88 -11.05
CA THR A 66 -9.86 2.52 -9.73
C THR A 66 -10.87 1.93 -8.74
N GLY A 67 -12.09 1.63 -9.19
CA GLY A 67 -13.08 0.93 -8.35
C GLY A 67 -12.60 -0.46 -7.91
N ARG A 68 -11.97 -1.22 -8.81
CA ARG A 68 -11.37 -2.53 -8.49
C ARG A 68 -10.21 -2.42 -7.51
N ILE A 69 -9.35 -1.41 -7.66
CA ILE A 69 -8.24 -1.15 -6.73
C ILE A 69 -8.78 -0.76 -5.35
N ALA A 70 -9.78 0.11 -5.28
CA ALA A 70 -10.41 0.49 -4.01
C ALA A 70 -11.01 -0.73 -3.30
N ASN A 71 -11.70 -1.61 -4.03
CA ASN A 71 -12.25 -2.84 -3.48
C ASN A 71 -11.15 -3.81 -3.01
N ALA A 72 -10.08 -3.97 -3.80
CA ALA A 72 -8.94 -4.79 -3.41
C ALA A 72 -8.26 -4.26 -2.14
N ALA A 73 -8.05 -2.94 -2.06
CA ALA A 73 -7.48 -2.28 -0.88
C ALA A 73 -8.35 -2.47 0.36
N LYS A 74 -9.69 -2.45 0.21
CA LYS A 74 -10.64 -2.75 1.28
C LYS A 74 -10.56 -4.20 1.75
N ILE A 75 -10.48 -5.16 0.84
CA ILE A 75 -10.34 -6.58 1.19
C ILE A 75 -9.02 -6.81 1.92
N VAL A 76 -7.92 -6.25 1.43
CA VAL A 76 -6.61 -6.33 2.10
C VAL A 76 -6.68 -5.68 3.47
N SER A 77 -7.26 -4.48 3.62
CA SER A 77 -7.35 -3.83 4.93
C SER A 77 -8.15 -4.66 5.93
N GLN A 78 -9.26 -5.29 5.51
CA GLN A 78 -10.05 -6.17 6.37
C GLN A 78 -9.25 -7.41 6.82
N ASN A 79 -8.48 -8.01 5.92
CA ASN A 79 -7.68 -9.20 6.24
C ASN A 79 -6.54 -8.90 7.23
N TYR A 80 -6.00 -7.67 7.22
CA TYR A 80 -4.89 -7.27 8.08
C TYR A 80 -5.29 -6.43 9.29
N ALA A 81 -6.56 -6.03 9.43
CA ALA A 81 -7.05 -5.16 10.50
C ALA A 81 -6.66 -5.65 11.90
N ASN A 82 -6.83 -6.94 12.18
CA ASN A 82 -6.50 -7.52 13.49
C ASN A 82 -4.99 -7.54 13.75
N SER A 83 -4.18 -7.75 12.71
CA SER A 83 -2.71 -7.77 12.82
C SER A 83 -2.16 -6.37 13.08
N ASP A 84 -2.71 -5.36 12.41
CA ASP A 84 -2.35 -3.96 12.60
C ASP A 84 -2.74 -3.49 14.00
N ALA A 85 -3.96 -3.84 14.46
CA ALA A 85 -4.42 -3.50 15.81
C ALA A 85 -3.57 -4.14 16.92
N PHE A 86 -3.20 -5.42 16.76
CA PHE A 86 -2.33 -6.11 17.71
C PHE A 86 -0.92 -5.50 17.74
N SER A 87 -0.35 -5.22 16.57
CA SER A 87 0.97 -4.60 16.47
C SER A 87 0.98 -3.20 17.09
N TYR A 88 -0.07 -2.41 16.83
CA TYR A 88 -0.28 -1.10 17.44
C TYR A 88 -0.32 -1.18 18.97
N ALA A 89 -1.17 -2.05 19.52
CA ALA A 89 -1.26 -2.24 20.98
C ALA A 89 0.08 -2.64 21.60
N ARG A 90 0.85 -3.48 20.92
CA ARG A 90 2.16 -3.92 21.41
C ARG A 90 3.20 -2.80 21.40
N VAL A 91 3.20 -1.96 20.36
CA VAL A 91 4.07 -0.78 20.29
C VAL A 91 3.73 0.20 21.40
N THR A 92 2.45 0.52 21.58
CA THR A 92 2.00 1.43 22.65
C THR A 92 2.36 0.91 24.04
N GLU A 93 2.28 -0.41 24.26
CA GLU A 93 2.71 -1.00 25.53
C GLU A 93 4.22 -0.84 25.77
N VAL A 94 5.04 -1.03 24.73
CA VAL A 94 6.50 -0.84 24.81
C VAL A 94 6.85 0.63 25.05
N GLU A 95 6.21 1.56 24.35
CA GLU A 95 6.40 3.00 24.54
C GLU A 95 6.02 3.40 25.97
N ARG A 96 4.87 2.95 26.47
CA ARG A 96 4.45 3.19 27.85
C ARG A 96 5.44 2.62 28.86
N ALA A 97 5.96 1.42 28.62
CA ALA A 97 6.97 0.81 29.48
C ALA A 97 8.28 1.62 29.45
N LEU A 98 8.68 2.12 28.29
CA LEU A 98 9.88 2.94 28.12
C LEU A 98 9.75 4.27 28.89
N ASP A 99 8.61 4.95 28.76
CA ASP A 99 8.31 6.19 29.48
C ASP A 99 8.29 5.99 31.00
N GLN A 100 7.74 4.86 31.46
CA GLN A 100 7.73 4.50 32.89
C GLN A 100 9.11 4.15 33.44
N THR A 101 10.02 3.65 32.60
CA THR A 101 11.39 3.34 33.03
C THR A 101 12.30 4.56 33.16
N GLY A 102 11.86 5.76 32.75
CA GLY A 102 12.55 7.01 33.04
C GLY A 102 14.02 7.00 32.65
N VAL A 103 14.39 6.37 31.53
CA VAL A 103 15.78 6.37 31.05
C VAL A 103 16.11 7.80 30.63
N ALA A 104 16.81 8.51 31.51
CA ALA A 104 17.43 9.78 31.19
C ALA A 104 18.27 9.60 29.91
N PRO A 105 18.28 10.60 29.00
CA PRO A 105 19.13 10.52 27.81
C PRO A 105 20.57 10.24 28.26
N PRO A 106 21.33 9.38 27.54
CA PRO A 106 22.69 9.08 27.93
C PRO A 106 23.46 10.40 28.02
N THR A 107 23.84 10.78 29.24
CA THR A 107 24.75 11.89 29.46
C THR A 107 26.03 11.59 28.71
N ASN A 108 26.30 12.38 27.68
CA ASN A 108 27.57 12.39 26.97
C ASN A 108 28.69 12.56 27.99
N GLY A 109 29.41 11.48 28.28
CA GLY A 109 30.59 11.52 29.14
C GLY A 109 30.65 10.37 30.12
N GLU A 110 31.09 9.20 29.64
CA GLU A 110 32.26 8.50 30.17
C GLU A 110 32.33 7.10 29.52
N THR A 111 33.43 6.87 28.81
CA THR A 111 33.85 5.61 28.20
C THR A 111 33.76 4.44 29.18
N GLN A 112 32.71 3.63 29.11
CA GLN A 112 32.69 2.27 29.65
C GLN A 112 33.31 1.32 28.62
N GLY A 113 34.46 0.75 28.98
CA GLY A 113 35.13 -0.30 28.21
C GLY A 113 34.29 -1.58 28.07
N PRO A 114 34.69 -2.49 27.18
CA PRO A 114 33.89 -3.66 26.83
C PRO A 114 33.62 -4.58 28.04
N PRO A 115 32.44 -5.21 28.11
CA PRO A 115 32.06 -6.04 29.26
C PRO A 115 32.93 -7.29 29.34
N LYS A 116 33.42 -7.56 30.56
CA LYS A 116 34.16 -8.77 30.92
C LYS A 116 33.24 -9.99 30.80
N SER A 117 33.60 -10.90 29.90
CA SER A 117 32.94 -12.20 29.66
C SER A 117 32.73 -12.97 30.97
N GLY A 118 31.45 -13.23 31.29
CA GLY A 118 31.02 -13.99 32.45
C GLY A 118 30.81 -15.46 32.12
N SER A 119 31.71 -16.28 32.66
CA SER A 119 31.55 -17.62 33.24
C SER A 119 30.59 -18.64 32.56
N GLU A 120 31.21 -19.70 32.03
CA GLU A 120 30.57 -20.94 31.56
C GLU A 120 29.71 -21.64 32.64
N PRO A 121 28.64 -22.36 32.24
CA PRO A 121 27.85 -23.18 33.15
C PRO A 121 28.52 -24.53 33.43
N THR A 122 28.69 -24.85 34.72
CA THR A 122 29.22 -26.13 35.20
C THR A 122 28.23 -27.28 34.99
N THR A 123 28.72 -28.41 34.45
CA THR A 123 27.98 -29.69 34.39
C THR A 123 28.62 -30.68 35.38
N PRO A 124 27.84 -31.50 36.12
CA PRO A 124 28.36 -32.27 37.25
C PRO A 124 29.09 -33.57 36.87
N THR A 125 30.07 -33.86 37.73
CA THR A 125 30.95 -35.02 37.96
C THR A 125 30.61 -36.37 37.32
N GLY A 126 31.62 -36.94 36.64
CA GLY A 126 31.76 -38.37 36.36
C GLY A 126 33.23 -38.78 36.37
N THR A 127 33.70 -39.35 37.50
CA THR A 127 35.05 -39.89 37.69
C THR A 127 35.18 -41.25 37.01
N THR A 128 36.18 -41.45 36.12
CA THR A 128 36.98 -42.68 36.10
C THR A 128 38.36 -42.44 35.45
N ASN A 129 39.42 -42.71 36.22
CA ASN A 129 40.80 -42.87 35.74
C ASN A 129 40.92 -44.12 34.86
N ASN A 130 41.74 -44.08 33.79
CA ASN A 130 42.70 -45.17 33.59
C ASN A 130 43.93 -44.76 32.78
N SER A 131 45.04 -45.35 33.18
CA SER A 131 46.44 -45.09 32.84
C SER A 131 46.93 -45.94 31.66
N GLY A 132 47.91 -45.43 30.88
CA GLY A 132 48.74 -46.18 29.91
C GLY A 132 48.00 -46.61 28.62
N VAL A 133 48.62 -46.84 27.46
CA VAL A 133 49.99 -47.21 27.07
C VAL A 133 50.20 -46.72 25.62
N SER A 134 51.47 -46.57 25.21
CA SER A 134 51.95 -46.34 23.84
C SER A 134 51.35 -47.23 22.76
#